data_AF-A0A8J6SPX7-F1
#
_entry.id   AF-A0A8J6SPX7-F1
#
_cell.length_a   1.000
_cell.length_b   1.000
_cell.length_c   1.000
_cell.angle_alpha   90.00
_cell.angle_beta   90.00
_cell.angle_gamma   90.00
#
_symmetry.space_group_name_H-M   'P 1'
#
loop_
_entity.id
_entity.type
_entity.pdbx_description
1 polymer ?
#
loop_
_entity_poly.entity_id
_entity_poly.type
_entity_poly.pdbx_seq_one_letter_code
_entity_poly.pdbx_strand_id
1 'polypeptide(L)'
;MNPSKKKYGCPVEVTVDAIGGRWKSAILWWLRQSAKRPNELLLLIPGITQKVLTNQLRELEADGLIHRQAYRETPPRVEYSLTPEGETLRPLIEMMANWGKEKLPEFQFGIVSLKDIKLLLVADEPYAQRLRIQLGIIYEATVTIAPGTPLEQIRQFQPDVVLVDLDAGSEDFAVLNRHIQQLEAELARTIFTIALANSDQRKQAFSQGFQVVLIKPVEMIELVAAIASFAGRLG
;
A
#
# COMPACT_ATOMS: atom_id res chain seq x y z
N MET A 1 -7.36 9.17 -24.30
CA MET A 1 -8.38 8.44 -25.09
C MET A 1 -7.96 8.36 -26.56
N ASN A 2 -7.71 7.15 -27.07
CA ASN A 2 -7.38 6.93 -28.49
C ASN A 2 -8.70 6.89 -29.30
N PRO A 3 -8.91 7.75 -30.31
CA PRO A 3 -10.21 7.91 -30.98
C PRO A 3 -10.45 6.79 -32.01
N SER A 4 -10.49 5.54 -31.57
CA SER A 4 -11.23 4.52 -32.33
C SER A 4 -12.71 4.80 -32.13
N LYS A 5 -13.50 4.82 -33.21
CA LYS A 5 -14.91 5.21 -33.27
C LYS A 5 -15.83 4.27 -32.45
N LYS A 6 -15.68 4.22 -31.12
CA LYS A 6 -16.71 3.66 -30.25
C LYS A 6 -17.90 4.61 -30.27
N LYS A 7 -19.06 4.08 -30.67
CA LYS A 7 -20.34 4.77 -30.51
C LYS A 7 -20.83 4.48 -29.10
N TYR A 8 -20.97 5.51 -28.29
CA TYR A 8 -21.55 5.40 -26.95
C TYR A 8 -23.02 5.80 -27.01
N GLY A 9 -23.88 5.03 -26.36
CA GLY A 9 -25.31 5.27 -26.24
C GLY A 9 -25.67 6.27 -25.14
N CYS A 10 -24.81 6.44 -24.14
CA CYS A 10 -24.96 7.47 -23.10
C CYS A 10 -23.62 7.85 -22.45
N PRO A 11 -23.54 9.01 -21.75
CA PRO A 11 -22.32 9.43 -21.07
C PRO A 11 -21.79 8.45 -20.03
N VAL A 12 -22.67 7.65 -19.40
CA VAL A 12 -22.28 6.63 -18.43
C VAL A 12 -21.41 5.55 -19.08
N GLU A 13 -21.70 5.18 -20.33
CA GLU A 13 -20.91 4.18 -21.05
C GLU A 13 -19.47 4.64 -21.29
N VAL A 14 -19.25 5.94 -21.49
CA VAL A 14 -17.90 6.53 -21.63
C VAL A 14 -17.10 6.29 -20.34
N THR A 15 -17.72 6.59 -19.19
CA THR A 15 -17.10 6.40 -17.88
C THR A 15 -16.84 4.92 -17.60
N VAL A 16 -17.82 4.04 -17.85
CA VAL A 16 -17.67 2.60 -17.64
C VAL A 16 -16.60 2.02 -18.56
N ASP A 17 -16.43 2.51 -19.78
CA ASP A 17 -15.35 2.06 -20.66
C ASP A 17 -13.96 2.49 -20.14
N ALA A 18 -13.87 3.69 -19.55
CA ALA A 18 -12.63 4.23 -19.00
C ALA A 18 -12.18 3.51 -17.71
N ILE A 19 -13.10 3.26 -16.78
CA ILE A 19 -12.77 2.76 -15.42
C ILE A 19 -13.37 1.40 -15.07
N GLY A 20 -14.19 0.84 -15.95
CA GLY A 20 -14.88 -0.42 -15.72
C GLY A 20 -13.95 -1.63 -15.75
N GLY A 21 -14.54 -2.78 -15.42
CA GLY A 21 -13.82 -4.01 -15.15
C GLY A 21 -13.40 -4.13 -13.69
N ARG A 22 -12.83 -5.29 -13.33
CA ARG A 22 -12.51 -5.63 -11.93
C ARG A 22 -11.32 -4.82 -11.37
N TRP A 23 -10.38 -4.42 -12.22
CA TRP A 23 -9.06 -3.99 -11.77
C TRP A 23 -8.75 -2.51 -11.98
N LYS A 24 -9.27 -1.86 -13.04
CA LYS A 24 -8.98 -0.44 -13.33
C LYS A 24 -9.39 0.48 -12.19
N SER A 25 -10.63 0.34 -11.70
CA SER A 25 -11.14 1.11 -10.56
C SER A 25 -10.33 0.87 -9.27
N ALA A 26 -9.90 -0.37 -9.00
CA ALA A 26 -9.05 -0.68 -7.85
C ALA A 26 -7.65 -0.04 -7.97
N ILE A 27 -7.03 -0.07 -9.15
CA ILE A 27 -5.75 0.59 -9.40
C ILE A 27 -5.89 2.10 -9.20
N LEU A 28 -6.90 2.72 -9.80
CA LEU A 28 -7.16 4.15 -9.67
C LEU A 28 -7.45 4.56 -8.21
N TRP A 29 -8.18 3.72 -7.48
CA TRP A 29 -8.37 3.89 -6.03
C TRP A 29 -7.04 4.01 -5.31
N TRP A 30 -6.09 3.09 -5.52
CA TRP A 30 -4.80 3.13 -4.83
C TRP A 30 -3.86 4.25 -5.31
N LEU A 31 -3.96 4.65 -6.58
CA LEU A 31 -3.16 5.73 -7.14
C LEU A 31 -3.66 7.13 -6.76
N ARG A 32 -4.93 7.26 -6.33
CA ARG A 32 -5.47 8.55 -5.87
C ARG A 32 -4.67 9.14 -4.71
N GLN A 33 -4.07 8.34 -3.85
CA GLN A 33 -3.38 8.89 -2.69
C GLN A 33 -1.95 9.32 -3.01
N SER A 34 -1.23 8.51 -3.77
CA SER A 34 0.17 8.73 -4.09
C SER A 34 0.59 7.84 -5.24
N ALA A 35 1.69 8.19 -5.88
CA ALA A 35 2.32 7.35 -6.89
C ALA A 35 2.71 5.99 -6.28
N LYS A 36 2.41 4.88 -6.96
CA LYS A 36 2.72 3.52 -6.48
C LYS A 36 3.62 2.78 -7.46
N ARG A 37 4.51 1.94 -6.92
CA ARG A 37 5.26 0.94 -7.69
C ARG A 37 4.35 -0.24 -8.05
N PRO A 38 4.66 -1.00 -9.11
CA PRO A 38 3.93 -2.23 -9.44
C PRO A 38 3.82 -3.22 -8.29
N ASN A 39 4.91 -3.43 -7.54
CA ASN A 39 4.89 -4.37 -6.42
C ASN A 39 4.03 -3.89 -5.25
N GLU A 40 3.96 -2.57 -5.01
CA GLU A 40 2.99 -2.04 -4.04
C GLU A 40 1.56 -2.29 -4.50
N LEU A 41 1.25 -2.08 -5.78
CA LEU A 41 -0.09 -2.37 -6.32
C LEU A 41 -0.44 -3.86 -6.29
N LEU A 42 0.53 -4.75 -6.54
CA LEU A 42 0.34 -6.20 -6.40
C LEU A 42 -0.06 -6.58 -4.99
N LEU A 43 0.59 -5.97 -4.01
CA LEU A 43 0.27 -6.19 -2.60
C LEU A 43 -1.07 -5.55 -2.27
N LEU A 44 -1.33 -4.31 -2.66
CA LEU A 44 -2.56 -3.60 -2.27
C LEU A 44 -3.83 -4.12 -2.98
N ILE A 45 -3.70 -4.91 -4.05
CA ILE A 45 -4.83 -5.41 -4.84
C ILE A 45 -4.86 -6.96 -4.81
N PRO A 46 -5.57 -7.55 -3.84
CA PRO A 46 -5.71 -8.99 -3.68
C PRO A 46 -6.14 -9.70 -4.96
N GLY A 47 -5.51 -10.83 -5.27
CA GLY A 47 -5.89 -11.70 -6.38
C GLY A 47 -5.56 -11.17 -7.78
N ILE A 48 -4.95 -9.99 -7.93
CA ILE A 48 -4.44 -9.56 -9.23
C ILE A 48 -3.11 -10.26 -9.52
N THR A 49 -2.97 -10.85 -10.70
CA THR A 49 -1.68 -11.43 -11.12
C THR A 49 -0.78 -10.34 -11.71
N GLN A 50 0.55 -10.53 -11.65
CA GLN A 50 1.51 -9.61 -12.26
C GLN A 50 1.25 -9.35 -13.74
N LYS A 51 0.86 -10.39 -14.49
CA LYS A 51 0.49 -10.28 -15.89
C LYS A 51 -0.75 -9.37 -16.07
N VAL A 52 -1.79 -9.58 -15.27
CA VAL A 52 -3.02 -8.78 -15.33
C VAL A 52 -2.74 -7.33 -14.93
N LEU A 53 -2.03 -7.10 -13.82
CA LEU A 53 -1.66 -5.74 -13.40
C LEU A 53 -0.89 -4.99 -14.49
N THR A 54 0.10 -5.66 -15.11
CA THR A 54 0.89 -5.05 -16.19
C THR A 54 0.02 -4.65 -17.38
N ASN A 55 -0.94 -5.49 -17.77
CA ASN A 55 -1.87 -5.17 -18.84
C ASN A 55 -2.77 -3.99 -18.49
N GLN A 56 -3.34 -3.99 -17.28
CA GLN A 56 -4.25 -2.93 -16.82
C GLN A 56 -3.53 -1.58 -16.69
N LEU A 57 -2.28 -1.56 -16.20
CA LEU A 57 -1.45 -0.35 -16.17
C LEU A 57 -1.17 0.19 -17.57
N ARG A 58 -0.85 -0.68 -18.54
CA ARG A 58 -0.64 -0.27 -19.94
C ARG A 58 -1.90 0.32 -20.57
N GLU A 59 -3.05 -0.27 -20.30
CA GLU A 59 -4.34 0.25 -20.77
C GLU A 59 -4.64 1.63 -20.18
N LEU A 60 -4.53 1.78 -18.86
CA LEU A 60 -4.75 3.06 -18.18
C LEU A 60 -3.77 4.15 -18.64
N GLU A 61 -2.52 3.78 -18.91
CA GLU A 61 -1.50 4.69 -19.44
C GLU A 61 -1.85 5.12 -20.88
N ALA A 62 -2.25 4.18 -21.74
CA ALA A 62 -2.70 4.46 -23.11
C ALA A 62 -3.98 5.29 -23.16
N ASP A 63 -4.88 5.11 -22.19
CA ASP A 63 -6.10 5.91 -22.03
C ASP A 63 -5.78 7.33 -21.55
N GLY A 64 -4.58 7.56 -21.02
CA GLY A 64 -4.10 8.86 -20.52
C GLY A 64 -4.51 9.14 -19.08
N LEU A 65 -4.97 8.12 -18.34
CA LEU A 65 -5.43 8.25 -16.96
C LEU A 65 -4.31 8.14 -15.94
N ILE A 66 -3.23 7.43 -16.28
CA ILE A 66 -2.06 7.29 -15.41
C ILE A 66 -0.77 7.63 -16.15
N HIS A 67 0.20 8.17 -15.41
CA HIS A 67 1.54 8.47 -15.89
C HIS A 67 2.53 7.45 -15.35
N ARG A 68 3.37 6.90 -16.22
CA ARG A 68 4.47 6.01 -15.83
C ARG A 68 5.79 6.78 -15.80
N GLN A 69 6.35 6.94 -14.61
CA GLN A 69 7.65 7.58 -14.43
C GLN A 69 8.73 6.53 -14.16
N ALA A 70 9.76 6.50 -15.02
CA ALA A 70 10.97 5.72 -14.77
C ALA A 70 12.07 6.62 -14.18
N TYR A 71 12.70 6.16 -13.10
CA TYR A 71 13.79 6.85 -12.42
C TYR A 71 15.10 6.11 -12.69
N ARG A 72 16.07 6.82 -13.28
CA ARG A 72 17.42 6.32 -13.55
C ARG A 72 18.31 6.44 -12.32
N GLU A 73 17.90 5.79 -11.23
CA GLU A 73 18.68 5.66 -10.01
C GLU A 73 19.16 4.21 -9.84
N THR A 74 20.01 3.95 -8.85
CA THR A 74 20.45 2.60 -8.51
C THR A 74 19.90 2.26 -7.12
N PRO A 75 19.01 1.26 -6.98
CA PRO A 75 18.41 0.44 -8.05
C PRO A 75 17.38 1.20 -8.90
N PRO A 76 17.18 0.81 -10.18
CA PRO A 76 16.21 1.47 -11.05
C PRO A 76 14.79 1.29 -10.52
N ARG A 77 13.98 2.34 -10.63
CA ARG A 77 12.62 2.39 -10.09
C ARG A 77 11.61 2.86 -11.12
N VAL A 78 10.40 2.34 -11.03
CA VAL A 78 9.25 2.77 -11.82
C VAL A 78 8.09 3.04 -10.87
N GLU A 79 7.41 4.16 -11.08
CA GLU A 79 6.17 4.51 -10.39
C GLU A 79 5.07 4.88 -11.39
N TYR A 80 3.84 4.66 -10.95
CA TYR A 80 2.63 5.08 -11.64
C TYR A 80 1.91 6.09 -10.77
N SER A 81 1.42 7.17 -11.36
CA SER A 81 0.60 8.19 -10.69
C SER A 81 -0.61 8.52 -11.55
N LEU A 82 -1.66 9.15 -10.99
CA LEU A 82 -2.70 9.73 -11.82
C LEU A 82 -2.12 10.87 -12.69
N THR A 83 -2.65 11.03 -13.90
CA THR A 83 -2.44 12.24 -14.72
C THR A 83 -3.44 13.33 -14.30
N PRO A 84 -3.32 14.58 -14.78
CA PRO A 84 -4.37 15.59 -14.58
C PRO A 84 -5.76 15.12 -15.03
N GLU A 85 -5.84 14.33 -16.11
CA GLU A 85 -7.09 13.72 -16.55
C GLU A 85 -7.57 12.62 -15.58
N GLY A 86 -6.69 11.73 -15.14
CA GLY A 86 -7.01 10.70 -14.16
C GLY A 86 -7.47 11.27 -12.81
N GLU A 87 -6.94 12.43 -12.42
CA GLU A 87 -7.37 13.16 -11.23
C GLU A 87 -8.83 13.60 -11.29
N THR A 88 -9.38 13.87 -12.49
CA THR A 88 -10.80 14.22 -12.66
C THR A 88 -11.74 13.07 -12.25
N LEU A 89 -11.24 11.83 -12.23
CA LEU A 89 -11.99 10.64 -11.82
C LEU A 89 -11.99 10.41 -10.31
N ARG A 90 -11.14 11.11 -9.55
CA ARG A 90 -11.03 10.93 -8.10
C ARG A 90 -12.38 11.04 -7.36
N PRO A 91 -13.22 12.08 -7.59
CA PRO A 91 -14.50 12.20 -6.89
C PRO A 91 -15.44 11.03 -7.19
N LEU A 92 -15.41 10.51 -8.43
CA LEU A 92 -16.21 9.35 -8.82
C LEU A 92 -15.74 8.08 -8.11
N ILE A 93 -14.43 7.85 -8.06
CA ILE A 93 -13.82 6.70 -7.39
C ILE A 93 -14.14 6.73 -5.89
N GLU A 94 -14.10 7.90 -5.25
CA GLU A 94 -14.48 8.08 -3.85
C GLU A 94 -15.98 7.83 -3.63
N MET A 95 -16.84 8.31 -4.53
CA MET A 95 -18.29 8.05 -4.47
C MET A 95 -18.61 6.57 -4.63
N MET A 96 -17.94 5.86 -5.54
CA MET A 96 -18.06 4.40 -5.68
C MET A 96 -17.66 3.67 -4.40
N ALA A 97 -16.54 4.07 -3.78
CA ALA A 97 -16.09 3.47 -2.53
C ALA A 97 -17.07 3.70 -1.37
N ASN A 98 -17.61 4.91 -1.26
CA ASN A 98 -18.60 5.24 -0.23
C ASN A 98 -19.90 4.46 -0.42
N TRP A 99 -20.42 4.40 -1.66
CA TRP A 99 -21.59 3.57 -1.96
C TRP A 99 -21.34 2.09 -1.64
N GLY A 100 -20.14 1.56 -1.94
CA GLY A 100 -19.77 0.20 -1.61
C GLY A 100 -19.80 -0.08 -0.11
N LYS A 101 -19.25 0.82 0.70
CA LYS A 101 -19.28 0.76 2.17
C LYS A 101 -20.72 0.78 2.73
N GLU A 102 -21.59 1.58 2.13
CA GLU A 102 -23.01 1.65 2.54
C GLU A 102 -23.81 0.39 2.18
N LYS A 103 -23.56 -0.20 1.00
CA LYS A 103 -24.33 -1.37 0.53
C LYS A 103 -23.91 -2.67 1.14
N LEU A 104 -22.64 -2.78 1.51
CA LEU A 104 -22.13 -3.93 2.22
C LEU A 104 -21.36 -3.40 3.43
N PRO A 105 -22.05 -3.04 4.53
CA PRO A 105 -21.37 -2.66 5.78
C PRO A 105 -20.55 -3.83 6.34
N GLU A 106 -20.96 -5.06 6.02
CA GLU A 106 -20.24 -6.33 6.27
C GLU A 106 -19.06 -6.55 5.31
N PHE A 107 -18.97 -5.79 4.19
CA PHE A 107 -17.84 -5.90 3.26
C PHE A 107 -16.62 -5.26 3.90
N GLN A 108 -15.88 -6.16 4.52
CA GLN A 108 -14.65 -5.95 5.22
C GLN A 108 -13.49 -5.79 4.24
N PHE A 109 -13.56 -4.87 3.26
CA PHE A 109 -12.34 -4.46 2.56
C PHE A 109 -11.39 -3.91 3.63
N GLY A 110 -10.26 -4.57 3.80
CA GLY A 110 -9.32 -4.26 4.88
C GLY A 110 -9.80 -4.56 6.31
N ILE A 111 -10.87 -5.33 6.54
CA ILE A 111 -11.05 -6.08 7.80
C ILE A 111 -10.77 -7.55 7.49
N VAL A 112 -9.52 -7.79 7.13
CA VAL A 112 -8.96 -9.14 7.12
C VAL A 112 -8.51 -9.41 8.55
N SER A 113 -8.92 -10.54 9.12
CA SER A 113 -8.34 -10.97 10.40
C SER A 113 -6.83 -11.14 10.22
N LEU A 114 -6.09 -10.38 11.02
CA LEU A 114 -4.64 -10.44 11.17
C LEU A 114 -4.26 -11.34 12.37
N LYS A 115 -5.17 -12.20 12.85
CA LYS A 115 -4.89 -13.21 13.88
C LYS A 115 -3.60 -13.97 13.61
N ASP A 116 -2.73 -14.24 14.58
CA ASP A 116 -1.43 -14.90 14.35
C ASP A 116 -0.37 -14.08 13.57
N ILE A 117 -0.68 -12.86 13.11
CA ILE A 117 0.32 -11.94 12.56
C ILE A 117 0.92 -11.11 13.69
N LYS A 118 2.25 -11.15 13.79
CA LYS A 118 3.04 -10.39 14.77
C LYS A 118 3.54 -9.10 14.15
N LEU A 119 3.06 -7.98 14.68
CA LEU A 119 3.41 -6.63 14.24
C LEU A 119 4.29 -5.94 15.28
N LEU A 120 5.43 -5.43 14.84
CA LEU A 120 6.28 -4.54 15.63
C LEU A 120 6.10 -3.11 15.14
N LEU A 121 5.61 -2.23 16.00
CA LEU A 121 5.48 -0.80 15.73
C LEU A 121 6.71 -0.06 16.26
N VAL A 122 7.40 0.66 15.39
CA VAL A 122 8.50 1.58 15.71
C VAL A 122 7.97 2.99 15.46
N ALA A 123 7.35 3.58 16.47
CA ALA A 123 6.65 4.85 16.37
C ALA A 123 6.55 5.55 17.73
N ASP A 124 6.34 6.87 17.74
CA ASP A 124 6.16 7.64 18.97
C ASP A 124 4.83 7.32 19.68
N GLU A 125 4.88 7.35 21.02
CA GLU A 125 3.80 7.04 21.97
C GLU A 125 2.86 8.25 22.16
N PRO A 126 2.12 8.68 21.13
CA PRO A 126 0.67 8.47 21.18
C PRO A 126 0.11 7.75 19.93
N TYR A 127 0.78 7.88 18.79
CA TYR A 127 0.32 7.32 17.52
C TYR A 127 0.45 5.79 17.52
N ALA A 128 1.56 5.28 18.06
CA ALA A 128 1.81 3.84 18.20
C ALA A 128 0.70 3.13 19.00
N GLN A 129 0.25 3.73 20.11
CA GLN A 129 -0.80 3.13 20.95
C GLN A 129 -2.14 3.08 20.25
N ARG A 130 -2.51 4.13 19.51
CA ARG A 130 -3.76 4.14 18.74
C ARG A 130 -3.75 3.01 17.70
N LEU A 131 -2.66 2.89 16.94
CA LEU A 131 -2.52 1.81 15.96
C LEU A 131 -2.53 0.43 16.63
N ARG A 132 -1.82 0.26 17.75
CA ARG A 132 -1.79 -1.00 18.52
C ARG A 132 -3.20 -1.44 18.93
N ILE A 133 -4.00 -0.54 19.48
CA ILE A 133 -5.38 -0.83 19.89
C ILE A 133 -6.23 -1.22 18.69
N GLN A 134 -6.20 -0.44 17.61
CA GLN A 134 -7.01 -0.75 16.43
C GLN A 134 -6.60 -2.08 15.79
N LEU A 135 -5.30 -2.30 15.55
CA LEU A 135 -4.76 -3.52 14.96
C LEU A 135 -4.98 -4.76 15.84
N GLY A 136 -4.85 -4.62 17.16
CA GLY A 136 -5.02 -5.75 18.08
C GLY A 136 -6.48 -6.11 18.36
N ILE A 137 -7.35 -5.13 18.55
CA ILE A 137 -8.76 -5.39 18.92
C ILE A 137 -9.63 -5.67 17.70
N ILE A 138 -9.52 -4.83 16.66
CA ILE A 138 -10.41 -4.91 15.50
C ILE A 138 -9.92 -5.98 14.53
N TYR A 139 -8.60 -6.10 14.38
CA TYR A 139 -8.00 -6.99 13.38
C TYR A 139 -7.26 -8.19 13.99
N GLU A 140 -7.29 -8.36 15.32
CA GLU A 140 -6.72 -9.53 16.02
C GLU A 140 -5.21 -9.74 15.84
N ALA A 141 -4.46 -8.73 15.37
CA ALA A 141 -3.01 -8.81 15.25
C ALA A 141 -2.35 -8.87 16.63
N THR A 142 -1.25 -9.63 16.76
CA THR A 142 -0.39 -9.52 17.95
C THR A 142 0.55 -8.33 17.75
N VAL A 143 0.32 -7.23 18.46
CA VAL A 143 1.05 -5.97 18.23
C VAL A 143 1.87 -5.59 19.45
N THR A 144 3.16 -5.34 19.23
CA THR A 144 4.07 -4.75 20.23
C THR A 144 4.66 -3.45 19.72
N ILE A 145 5.04 -2.55 20.63
CA ILE A 145 5.67 -1.27 20.31
C ILE A 145 7.12 -1.33 20.80
N ALA A 146 8.07 -0.90 19.98
CA ALA A 146 9.45 -0.71 20.38
C ALA A 146 9.83 0.78 20.30
N PRO A 147 10.35 1.36 21.39
CA PRO A 147 11.03 2.65 21.33
C PRO A 147 12.46 2.48 20.81
N GLY A 148 12.93 3.40 19.97
CA GLY A 148 14.31 3.41 19.47
C GLY A 148 14.70 2.13 18.73
N THR A 149 15.96 1.67 18.91
CA THR A 149 16.59 0.67 18.04
C THR A 149 15.98 -0.71 18.29
N PRO A 150 15.12 -1.23 17.40
CA PRO A 150 14.20 -2.31 17.73
C PRO A 150 14.82 -3.71 17.57
N LEU A 151 16.14 -3.84 17.45
CA LEU A 151 16.81 -5.08 17.03
C LEU A 151 16.62 -6.23 18.03
N GLU A 152 16.78 -5.95 19.32
CA GLU A 152 16.56 -6.94 20.38
C GLU A 152 15.10 -7.38 20.40
N GLN A 153 14.16 -6.43 20.27
CA GLN A 153 12.74 -6.74 20.17
C GLN A 153 12.42 -7.57 18.93
N ILE A 154 13.05 -7.31 17.78
CA ILE A 154 12.87 -8.13 16.57
C ILE A 154 13.31 -9.58 16.84
N ARG A 155 14.47 -9.79 17.48
CA ARG A 155 14.97 -11.14 17.81
C ARG A 155 14.05 -11.88 18.80
N GLN A 156 13.56 -11.19 19.82
CA GLN A 156 12.72 -11.78 20.88
C GLN A 156 11.28 -12.01 20.42
N PHE A 157 10.66 -11.00 19.80
CA PHE A 157 9.26 -11.03 19.40
C PHE A 157 9.03 -11.77 18.08
N GLN A 158 10.04 -11.78 17.21
CA GLN A 158 10.02 -12.40 15.89
C GLN A 158 8.85 -11.90 15.01
N PRO A 159 8.75 -10.58 14.73
CA PRO A 159 7.64 -9.99 14.00
C PRO A 159 7.61 -10.40 12.53
N ASP A 160 6.42 -10.65 12.01
CA ASP A 160 6.20 -10.89 10.58
C ASP A 160 6.26 -9.56 9.79
N VAL A 161 5.83 -8.47 10.43
CA VAL A 161 5.87 -7.12 9.85
C VAL A 161 6.40 -6.11 10.87
N VAL A 162 7.30 -5.24 10.41
CA VAL A 162 7.80 -4.07 11.14
C VAL A 162 7.22 -2.82 10.49
N LEU A 163 6.41 -2.09 11.26
CA LEU A 163 5.83 -0.81 10.88
C LEU A 163 6.66 0.31 11.47
N VAL A 164 7.19 1.18 10.62
CA VAL A 164 8.10 2.25 11.06
C VAL A 164 7.48 3.59 10.72
N ASP A 165 7.23 4.40 11.75
CA ASP A 165 6.91 5.80 11.58
C ASP A 165 8.21 6.58 11.36
N LEU A 166 8.37 7.20 10.19
CA LEU A 166 9.59 7.94 9.84
C LEU A 166 9.72 9.30 10.55
N ASP A 167 8.65 9.77 11.19
CA ASP A 167 8.70 10.97 12.02
C ASP A 167 9.09 10.64 13.47
N ALA A 168 9.09 9.35 13.84
CA ALA A 168 9.44 8.89 15.17
C ALA A 168 10.96 8.75 15.33
N GLY A 169 11.59 9.80 15.86
CA GLY A 169 12.98 9.76 16.31
C GLY A 169 14.05 10.04 15.25
N SER A 170 15.32 9.98 15.70
CA SER A 170 16.52 10.34 14.92
C SER A 170 17.22 9.12 14.28
N GLU A 171 16.51 8.00 14.12
CA GLU A 171 17.12 6.75 13.69
C GLU A 171 17.50 6.75 12.21
N ASP A 172 18.67 6.19 11.92
CA ASP A 172 19.00 5.82 10.55
C ASP A 172 18.26 4.54 10.17
N PHE A 173 17.05 4.70 9.63
CA PHE A 173 16.22 3.58 9.19
C PHE A 173 16.89 2.72 8.10
N ALA A 174 17.94 3.22 7.41
CA ALA A 174 18.75 2.41 6.52
C ALA A 174 19.59 1.37 7.29
N VAL A 175 20.06 1.72 8.48
CA VAL A 175 20.75 0.79 9.39
C VAL A 175 19.77 -0.27 9.89
N LEU A 176 18.57 0.14 10.31
CA LEU A 176 17.53 -0.79 10.73
C LEU A 176 17.22 -1.83 9.64
N ASN A 177 16.93 -1.39 8.42
CA ASN A 177 16.58 -2.31 7.34
C ASN A 177 17.75 -3.23 6.93
N ARG A 178 18.99 -2.75 6.98
CA ARG A 178 20.17 -3.63 6.77
C ARG A 178 20.27 -4.73 7.82
N HIS A 179 20.02 -4.41 9.09
CA HIS A 179 20.00 -5.43 10.14
C HIS A 179 18.82 -6.39 9.99
N ILE A 180 17.64 -5.91 9.59
CA ILE A 180 16.50 -6.79 9.27
C ILE A 180 16.88 -7.77 8.15
N GLN A 181 17.49 -7.31 7.06
CA GLN A 181 17.94 -8.18 5.97
C GLN A 181 18.98 -9.22 6.42
N GLN A 182 19.89 -8.86 7.32
CA GLN A 182 20.85 -9.81 7.90
C GLN A 182 20.13 -10.85 8.77
N LEU A 183 19.17 -10.42 9.59
CA LEU A 183 18.34 -11.32 10.40
C LEU A 183 17.50 -12.26 9.55
N GLU A 184 16.92 -11.78 8.45
CA GLU A 184 16.18 -12.61 7.49
C GLU A 184 17.06 -13.75 6.94
N ALA A 185 18.32 -13.43 6.60
CA ALA A 185 19.29 -14.42 6.13
C ALA A 185 19.71 -15.41 7.22
N GLU A 186 19.95 -14.94 8.46
CA GLU A 186 20.28 -15.79 9.61
C GLU A 186 19.14 -16.77 9.96
N LEU A 187 17.90 -16.28 9.93
CA LEU A 187 16.72 -16.99 10.39
C LEU A 187 15.97 -17.73 9.27
N ALA A 188 16.43 -17.60 8.02
CA ALA A 188 15.79 -18.14 6.82
C ALA A 188 14.28 -17.82 6.73
N ARG A 189 13.90 -16.58 7.10
CA ARG A 189 12.52 -16.08 7.10
C ARG A 189 12.47 -14.67 6.53
N THR A 190 11.31 -14.27 6.01
CA THR A 190 11.07 -12.90 5.57
C THR A 190 10.40 -12.09 6.67
N ILE A 191 10.83 -10.84 6.83
CA ILE A 191 10.25 -9.83 7.71
C ILE A 191 9.91 -8.63 6.84
N PHE A 192 8.63 -8.33 6.72
CA PHE A 192 8.18 -7.23 5.86
C PHE A 192 8.30 -5.90 6.59
N THR A 193 8.77 -4.86 5.89
CA THR A 193 8.90 -3.51 6.46
C THR A 193 7.99 -2.55 5.71
N ILE A 194 7.20 -1.81 6.48
CA ILE A 194 6.25 -0.82 5.97
C ILE A 194 6.59 0.52 6.64
N ALA A 195 6.89 1.53 5.83
CA ALA A 195 7.11 2.89 6.32
C ALA A 195 5.80 3.68 6.33
N LEU A 196 5.56 4.43 7.40
CA LEU A 196 4.55 5.46 7.53
C LEU A 196 5.26 6.81 7.38
N ALA A 197 5.01 7.50 6.28
CA ALA A 197 5.85 8.60 5.82
C ALA A 197 5.02 9.82 5.39
N ASN A 198 5.62 11.00 5.44
CA ASN A 198 5.12 12.17 4.72
C ASN A 198 5.55 12.09 3.23
N SER A 199 4.89 12.86 2.37
CA SER A 199 5.12 12.82 0.91
C SER A 199 6.59 13.00 0.53
N ASP A 200 7.31 13.90 1.21
CA ASP A 200 8.72 14.21 0.92
C ASP A 200 9.69 13.08 1.33
N GLN A 201 9.30 12.28 2.33
CA GLN A 201 10.10 11.15 2.83
C GLN A 201 9.95 9.89 1.96
N ARG A 202 8.95 9.82 1.06
CA ARG A 202 8.65 8.61 0.28
C ARG A 202 9.85 8.06 -0.48
N LYS A 203 10.57 8.95 -1.18
CA LYS A 203 11.74 8.57 -1.97
C LYS A 203 12.85 8.04 -1.07
N GLN A 204 13.10 8.74 0.04
CA GLN A 204 14.13 8.36 1.01
C GLN A 204 13.80 7.00 1.64
N ALA A 205 12.58 6.78 2.11
CA ALA A 205 12.13 5.52 2.70
C ALA A 205 12.45 4.33 1.79
N PHE A 206 12.11 4.45 0.52
CA PHE A 206 12.43 3.41 -0.43
C PHE A 206 13.93 3.17 -0.65
N SER A 207 14.73 4.24 -0.69
CA SER A 207 16.19 4.10 -0.77
C SER A 207 16.80 3.46 0.48
N GLN A 208 16.10 3.56 1.62
CA GLN A 208 16.45 2.92 2.88
C GLN A 208 15.99 1.45 2.95
N GLY A 209 15.30 0.92 1.93
CA GLY A 209 14.98 -0.50 1.83
C GLY A 209 13.56 -0.91 2.23
N PHE A 210 12.68 0.04 2.56
CA PHE A 210 11.28 -0.28 2.87
C PHE A 210 10.55 -0.89 1.66
N GLN A 211 9.80 -1.98 1.89
CA GLN A 211 9.09 -2.67 0.81
C GLN A 211 7.80 -1.95 0.41
N VAL A 212 7.08 -1.35 1.37
CA VAL A 212 5.87 -0.54 1.15
C VAL A 212 6.00 0.78 1.91
N VAL A 213 5.50 1.85 1.31
CA VAL A 213 5.47 3.18 1.93
C VAL A 213 4.04 3.73 1.87
N LEU A 214 3.42 3.92 3.03
CA LEU A 214 2.10 4.53 3.19
C LEU A 214 2.24 6.00 3.56
N ILE A 215 1.50 6.86 2.86
CA ILE A 215 1.58 8.31 3.06
C ILE A 215 0.58 8.75 4.12
N LYS A 216 1.04 9.53 5.10
CA LYS A 216 0.17 10.08 6.15
C LYS A 216 -0.82 11.13 5.59
N PRO A 217 -2.05 11.23 6.14
CA PRO A 217 -2.61 10.37 7.18
C PRO A 217 -2.96 8.98 6.64
N VAL A 218 -2.48 7.93 7.31
CA VAL A 218 -2.67 6.55 6.85
C VAL A 218 -4.07 6.07 7.22
N GLU A 219 -4.87 5.67 6.23
CA GLU A 219 -6.16 5.03 6.49
C GLU A 219 -5.93 3.57 6.95
N MET A 220 -6.67 3.14 7.98
CA MET A 220 -6.53 1.78 8.54
C MET A 220 -6.74 0.68 7.50
N ILE A 221 -7.62 0.93 6.53
CA ILE A 221 -7.93 0.00 5.45
C ILE A 221 -6.71 -0.31 4.59
N GLU A 222 -5.84 0.68 4.38
CA GLU A 222 -4.62 0.54 3.60
C GLU A 222 -3.55 -0.17 4.38
N LEU A 223 -3.41 0.21 5.65
CA LEU A 223 -2.47 -0.41 6.55
C LEU A 223 -2.76 -1.91 6.66
N VAL A 224 -4.02 -2.28 6.89
CA VAL A 224 -4.42 -3.69 6.99
C VAL A 224 -4.29 -4.39 5.65
N ALA A 225 -4.65 -3.76 4.53
CA ALA A 225 -4.45 -4.35 3.21
C ALA A 225 -2.96 -4.63 2.93
N ALA A 226 -2.08 -3.68 3.25
CA ALA A 226 -0.64 -3.87 3.10
C ALA A 226 -0.16 -5.04 3.96
N ILE A 227 -0.53 -5.10 5.24
CA ILE A 227 -0.15 -6.18 6.17
C ILE A 227 -0.70 -7.55 5.71
N ALA A 228 -1.99 -7.62 5.37
CA ALA A 228 -2.66 -8.87 5.05
C ALA A 228 -2.13 -9.51 3.75
N SER A 229 -1.66 -8.71 2.80
CA SER A 229 -1.05 -9.22 1.57
C SER A 229 0.27 -9.89 1.81
N PHE A 230 1.05 -9.36 2.74
CA PHE A 230 2.30 -9.99 3.15
C PHE A 230 2.10 -11.29 3.90
N ALA A 231 1.03 -11.38 4.69
CA ALA A 231 0.62 -12.59 5.37
C ALA A 231 0.05 -13.69 4.44
N GLY A 232 -0.06 -13.43 3.12
CA GLY A 232 -0.71 -14.33 2.18
C GLY A 232 -2.21 -14.51 2.43
N ARG A 233 -2.85 -13.56 3.12
CA ARG A 233 -4.28 -13.64 3.52
C ARG A 233 -5.22 -12.92 2.58
N LEU A 234 -4.66 -12.25 1.59
CA LEU A 234 -5.39 -11.61 0.51
C LEU A 234 -5.33 -12.54 -0.70
N GLY A 235 -6.13 -13.61 -0.64
CA GLY A 235 -6.25 -14.67 -1.64
C GLY A 235 -7.60 -15.38 -1.56
#